data_AF-A0A511FM40-F1
#
_entry.id   AF-A0A511FM40-F1
#
_cell.length_a   1.000
_cell.length_b   1.000
_cell.length_c   1.000
_cell.angle_alpha   90.00
_cell.angle_beta   90.00
_cell.angle_gamma   90.00
#
_symmetry.space_group_name_H-M   'P 1'
#
loop_
_entity.id
_entity.type
_entity.pdbx_description
1 polymer ?
#
loop_
_entity_poly.entity_id
_entity_poly.type
_entity_poly.pdbx_seq_one_letter_code
_entity_poly.pdbx_strand_id
1 'polypeptide(L)'
;MTDEKADAEISEISRLYLDGKLAAIFKLDDKNRGKTVRIPTPIGRIDHTYTLCGEITIRTPEGRVETHEVSNDGTLHNPDGHHLYALGSNNFTEFFLMDPDDDSIAEHHPTHSNVCSMPVS
;
A
#
# COMPACT_ATOMS: atom_id res chain seq x y z
N MET A 1 1.62 -3.29 10.13
CA MET A 1 1.76 -2.53 8.88
C MET A 1 1.43 -1.08 9.14
N THR A 2 2.25 -0.17 8.62
CA THR A 2 2.10 1.28 8.76
C THR A 2 2.08 1.93 7.39
N ASP A 3 1.29 2.98 7.27
CA ASP A 3 1.28 3.88 6.12
C ASP A 3 1.34 5.32 6.63
N GLU A 4 2.16 6.15 5.99
CA GLU A 4 2.44 7.53 6.40
C GLU A 4 2.41 8.48 5.21
N LYS A 5 1.75 9.61 5.41
CA LYS A 5 1.56 10.63 4.38
C LYS A 5 2.89 11.26 4.03
N ALA A 6 3.32 11.15 2.77
CA ALA A 6 4.52 11.83 2.31
C ALA A 6 4.31 13.35 2.28
N ASP A 7 5.39 14.14 2.36
CA ASP A 7 5.24 15.61 2.42
C ASP A 7 4.64 16.23 1.15
N ALA A 8 4.94 15.66 -0.02
CA ALA A 8 4.36 16.08 -1.29
C ALA A 8 2.90 15.63 -1.45
N GLU A 9 2.46 14.64 -0.69
CA GLU A 9 1.09 14.14 -0.73
C GLU A 9 0.14 15.11 -0.05
N ILE A 10 -1.04 15.30 -0.61
CA ILE A 10 -2.15 16.06 -0.04
C ILE A 10 -3.10 15.11 0.69
N SER A 11 -3.46 13.99 0.05
CA SER A 11 -4.34 12.98 0.61
C SER A 11 -4.21 11.64 -0.09
N GLU A 12 -4.53 10.57 0.63
CA GLU A 12 -4.58 9.21 0.12
C GLU A 12 -5.84 8.50 0.59
N ILE A 13 -6.41 7.68 -0.30
CA ILE A 13 -7.31 6.59 0.07
C ILE A 13 -6.79 5.31 -0.59
N SER A 14 -6.11 4.47 0.20
CA SER A 14 -5.66 3.17 -0.26
C SER A 14 -6.25 2.02 0.53
N ARG A 15 -6.15 0.84 -0.06
CA ARG A 15 -6.69 -0.42 0.44
C ARG A 15 -5.62 -1.48 0.27
N LEU A 16 -5.44 -2.26 1.32
CA LEU A 16 -4.61 -3.46 1.29
C LEU A 16 -5.52 -4.67 1.22
N TYR A 17 -5.32 -5.49 0.22
CA TYR A 17 -5.88 -6.83 0.11
C TYR A 17 -4.79 -7.84 0.44
N LEU A 18 -5.12 -8.84 1.25
CA LEU A 18 -4.27 -9.99 1.54
C LEU A 18 -5.01 -11.25 1.10
N ASP A 19 -4.38 -12.07 0.27
CA ASP A 19 -4.99 -13.24 -0.38
C ASP A 19 -6.35 -12.93 -1.04
N GLY A 20 -6.42 -11.76 -1.71
CA GLY A 20 -7.62 -11.26 -2.40
C GLY A 20 -8.73 -10.74 -1.47
N LYS A 21 -8.52 -10.69 -0.15
CA LYS A 21 -9.50 -10.18 0.82
C LYS A 21 -9.06 -8.82 1.37
N LEU A 22 -10.01 -7.89 1.47
CA LEU A 22 -9.74 -6.58 2.07
C LEU A 22 -9.28 -6.74 3.52
N ALA A 23 -8.04 -6.36 3.78
CA ALA A 23 -7.38 -6.46 5.08
C ALA A 23 -7.36 -5.11 5.80
N ALA A 24 -7.14 -4.01 5.08
CA ALA A 24 -7.09 -2.67 5.66
C ALA A 24 -7.49 -1.58 4.64
N ILE A 25 -7.93 -0.43 5.16
CA ILE A 25 -8.13 0.80 4.41
C ILE A 25 -7.34 1.91 5.10
N PHE A 26 -6.54 2.64 4.33
CA PHE A 26 -5.79 3.81 4.76
C PHE A 26 -6.46 5.06 4.18
N LYS A 27 -6.58 6.08 5.03
CA LYS A 27 -7.15 7.37 4.67
C LYS A 27 -6.25 8.40 5.33
N LEU A 28 -5.37 8.99 4.54
CA LEU A 28 -4.36 9.92 5.01
C LEU A 28 -4.67 11.32 4.50
N ASP A 29 -4.48 12.30 5.38
CA ASP A 29 -4.64 13.72 5.09
C ASP A 29 -3.81 14.53 6.11
N ASP A 30 -3.88 15.86 6.05
CA ASP A 30 -3.15 16.73 6.98
C ASP A 30 -3.55 16.53 8.46
N LYS A 31 -4.70 15.93 8.74
CA LYS A 31 -5.17 15.63 10.10
C LYS A 31 -4.81 14.22 10.55
N ASN A 32 -4.65 13.30 9.59
CA ASN A 32 -4.38 11.88 9.79
C ASN A 32 -3.14 11.51 8.97
N ARG A 33 -1.96 11.95 9.43
CA ARG A 33 -0.71 11.80 8.68
C ARG A 33 -0.13 10.38 8.67
N GLY A 34 -0.72 9.45 9.41
CA GLY A 34 -0.27 8.07 9.39
C GLY A 34 -1.24 7.14 10.10
N LYS A 35 -1.18 5.86 9.76
CA LYS A 35 -2.03 4.84 10.35
C LYS A 35 -1.28 3.51 10.42
N THR A 36 -1.33 2.91 11.60
CA THR A 36 -0.78 1.57 11.85
C THR A 36 -1.93 0.59 12.10
N VAL A 37 -1.91 -0.54 11.38
CA VAL A 37 -2.91 -1.61 11.51
C VAL A 37 -2.20 -2.95 11.72
N ARG A 38 -2.76 -3.77 12.62
CA ARG A 38 -2.39 -5.19 12.76
C ARG A 38 -3.24 -6.00 11.80
N ILE A 39 -2.58 -6.77 10.94
CA ILE A 39 -3.24 -7.57 9.90
C ILE A 39 -3.08 -9.03 10.28
N PRO A 40 -4.17 -9.77 10.53
CA PRO A 40 -4.09 -11.20 10.76
C PRO A 40 -3.82 -11.92 9.44
N THR A 41 -2.82 -12.79 9.45
CA THR A 41 -2.47 -13.71 8.35
C THR A 41 -3.32 -14.98 8.45
N PRO A 42 -3.84 -15.51 7.33
CA PRO A 42 -4.52 -16.80 7.32
C PRO A 42 -3.62 -17.96 7.80
N ILE A 43 -4.09 -18.72 8.80
CA ILE A 43 -3.38 -19.89 9.34
C ILE A 43 -3.12 -20.94 8.24
N GLY A 44 -1.92 -21.53 8.25
CA GLY A 44 -1.56 -22.67 7.40
C GLY A 44 -0.95 -22.30 6.04
N ARG A 45 -0.68 -21.02 5.83
CA ARG A 45 0.15 -20.51 4.72
C ARG A 45 1.31 -19.72 5.29
N ILE A 46 2.44 -19.79 4.59
CA ILE A 46 3.64 -19.00 4.93
C ILE A 46 3.82 -17.85 3.95
N ASP A 47 3.43 -18.02 2.69
CA ASP A 47 3.42 -16.96 1.69
C ASP A 47 2.00 -16.45 1.48
N HIS A 48 1.88 -15.14 1.31
CA HIS A 48 0.62 -14.45 1.04
C HIS A 48 0.76 -13.50 -0.13
N THR A 49 -0.21 -13.50 -1.03
CA THR A 49 -0.31 -12.45 -2.05
C THR A 49 -0.87 -11.19 -1.41
N TYR A 50 -0.32 -10.03 -1.72
CA TYR A 50 -0.92 -8.76 -1.36
C TYR A 50 -1.19 -7.90 -2.59
N THR A 51 -2.19 -7.02 -2.46
CA THR A 51 -2.47 -5.98 -3.45
C THR A 51 -2.70 -4.67 -2.71
N LEU A 52 -2.03 -3.61 -3.15
CA LEU A 52 -2.29 -2.24 -2.75
C LEU A 52 -3.04 -1.50 -3.87
N CYS A 53 -4.25 -1.05 -3.56
CA CYS A 53 -5.11 -0.32 -4.48
C CYS A 53 -5.47 1.05 -3.90
N GLY A 54 -5.47 2.12 -4.68
CA GLY A 54 -5.91 3.41 -4.16
C GLY A 54 -5.76 4.58 -5.11
N GLU A 55 -6.06 5.75 -4.56
CA GLU A 55 -5.79 7.03 -5.19
C GLU A 55 -4.96 7.88 -4.23
N ILE A 56 -3.89 8.45 -4.77
CA ILE A 56 -2.98 9.34 -4.04
C ILE A 56 -3.00 10.68 -4.75
N THR A 57 -3.37 11.73 -4.03
CA THR A 57 -3.36 13.10 -4.53
C THR A 57 -2.14 13.81 -4.01
N ILE A 58 -1.32 14.35 -4.91
CA ILE A 58 -0.05 15.00 -4.61
C ILE A 58 -0.02 16.45 -5.10
N ARG A 59 0.93 17.21 -4.56
CA ARG A 59 1.38 18.48 -5.13
C ARG A 59 2.74 18.29 -5.78
N THR A 60 2.83 18.53 -7.08
CA THR A 60 4.11 18.48 -7.81
C THR A 60 5.04 19.61 -7.37
N PRO A 61 6.36 19.53 -7.64
CA PRO A 61 7.31 20.61 -7.35
C PRO A 61 6.92 21.96 -7.98
N GLU A 62 6.23 21.95 -9.12
CA GLU A 62 5.72 23.14 -9.81
C GLU A 62 4.42 23.70 -9.17
N GLY A 63 3.92 23.05 -8.13
CA GLY A 63 2.71 23.45 -7.40
C GLY A 63 1.40 22.95 -8.01
N ARG A 64 1.44 22.10 -9.04
CA ARG A 64 0.24 21.50 -9.63
C ARG A 64 -0.31 20.41 -8.70
N VAL A 65 -1.62 20.23 -8.69
CA VAL A 65 -2.27 19.14 -7.98
C VAL A 65 -2.59 18.04 -8.97
N GLU A 66 -2.16 16.82 -8.65
CA GLU A 66 -2.35 15.63 -9.48
C GLU A 66 -2.87 14.49 -8.61
N THR A 67 -3.74 13.65 -9.18
CA THR A 67 -4.21 12.41 -8.55
C THR A 67 -3.74 11.24 -9.39
N HIS A 68 -3.07 10.30 -8.73
CA HIS A 68 -2.57 9.07 -9.33
C HIS A 68 -3.34 7.87 -8.76
N GLU A 69 -3.74 6.97 -9.65
CA GLU A 69 -4.23 5.65 -9.25
C GLU A 69 -3.02 4.74 -8.98
N VAL A 70 -3.07 4.00 -7.88
CA VAL A 70 -2.07 2.97 -7.55
C VAL A 70 -2.74 1.61 -7.51
N SER A 71 -2.06 0.63 -8.11
CA SER A 71 -2.56 -0.72 -8.27
C SER A 71 -1.38 -1.68 -8.44
N ASN A 72 -0.79 -2.08 -7.33
CA ASN A 72 0.42 -2.90 -7.33
C ASN A 72 0.19 -4.19 -6.54
N ASP A 73 0.75 -5.28 -7.06
CA ASP A 73 0.74 -6.59 -6.41
C ASP A 73 2.11 -6.89 -5.80
N GLY A 74 2.12 -7.87 -4.91
CA GLY A 74 3.37 -8.47 -4.44
C GLY A 74 3.12 -9.71 -3.60
N THR A 75 4.21 -10.25 -3.06
CA THR A 75 4.20 -11.43 -2.20
C THR A 75 4.82 -11.10 -0.85
N LEU A 76 4.18 -11.53 0.23
CA LEU A 76 4.73 -11.52 1.57
C LEU A 76 5.23 -12.92 1.92
N HIS A 77 6.50 -13.02 2.33
CA HIS A 77 7.16 -14.27 2.72
C HIS A 77 7.26 -14.35 4.23
N ASN A 78 6.55 -15.32 4.83
CA ASN A 78 6.48 -15.55 6.27
C ASN A 78 6.34 -14.26 7.11
N PRO A 79 5.31 -13.42 6.85
CA PRO A 79 5.23 -12.07 7.42
C PRO A 79 4.84 -12.01 8.91
N ASP A 80 4.68 -13.15 9.57
CA ASP A 80 4.28 -13.21 10.97
C ASP A 80 5.37 -12.61 11.88
N GLY A 81 4.98 -11.61 12.67
CA GLY A 81 5.89 -10.91 13.58
C GLY A 81 6.65 -9.73 12.95
N HIS A 82 6.53 -9.54 11.64
CA HIS A 82 7.17 -8.46 10.91
C HIS A 82 6.36 -7.16 10.89
N HIS A 83 7.05 -6.03 10.77
CA HIS A 83 6.43 -4.72 10.67
C HIS A 83 6.70 -4.11 9.30
N LEU A 84 5.69 -4.19 8.43
CA LEU A 84 5.78 -3.63 7.09
C LEU A 84 5.34 -2.17 7.01
N TYR A 85 5.89 -1.43 6.06
CA TYR A 85 5.53 -0.07 5.70
C TYR A 85 5.04 -0.04 4.26
N ALA A 86 3.94 0.69 4.00
CA ALA A 86 3.60 1.08 2.63
C ALA A 86 4.45 2.28 2.21
N LEU A 87 4.99 2.20 0.99
CA LEU A 87 5.89 3.19 0.43
C LEU A 87 5.44 3.56 -0.98
N GLY A 88 5.38 4.86 -1.26
CA GLY A 88 5.23 5.40 -2.61
C GLY A 88 6.59 5.62 -3.28
N SER A 89 6.73 5.18 -4.52
CA SER A 89 7.87 5.48 -5.39
C SER A 89 7.39 5.94 -6.77
N ASN A 90 8.33 6.30 -7.64
CA ASN A 90 8.07 6.64 -9.05
C ASN A 90 6.94 7.70 -9.20
N ASN A 91 7.05 8.82 -8.46
CA ASN A 91 6.01 9.86 -8.43
C ASN A 91 4.61 9.34 -8.05
N PHE A 92 4.55 8.42 -7.08
CA PHE A 92 3.31 7.80 -6.58
C PHE A 92 2.53 7.04 -7.66
N THR A 93 3.22 6.52 -8.68
CA THR A 93 2.66 5.53 -9.61
C THR A 93 3.01 4.09 -9.21
N GLU A 94 3.86 3.92 -8.20
CA GLU A 94 4.19 2.64 -7.58
C GLU A 94 3.96 2.75 -6.08
N PHE A 95 3.27 1.76 -5.52
CA PHE A 95 2.96 1.69 -4.10
C PHE A 95 3.14 0.25 -3.60
N PHE A 96 4.09 0.02 -2.71
CA PHE A 96 4.52 -1.33 -2.32
C PHE A 96 4.79 -1.45 -0.83
N LEU A 97 4.88 -2.70 -0.34
CA LEU A 97 5.24 -2.99 1.04
C LEU A 97 6.73 -3.28 1.18
N MET A 98 7.30 -2.84 2.29
CA MET A 98 8.69 -3.12 2.67
C MET A 98 8.78 -3.34 4.18
N ASP A 99 9.63 -4.26 4.62
CA ASP A 99 10.11 -4.31 6.01
C ASP A 99 11.55 -3.73 6.02
N PRO A 100 11.82 -2.64 6.77
CA PRO A 100 13.14 -2.01 6.80
C PRO A 100 14.21 -2.87 7.49
N ASP A 101 13.81 -3.83 8.32
CA ASP A 101 14.71 -4.71 9.06
C ASP A 101 14.98 -6.02 8.31
N ASP A 102 14.15 -6.38 7.33
CA ASP A 102 14.29 -7.59 6.51
C ASP A 102 13.69 -7.42 5.10
N ASP A 103 14.55 -7.21 4.10
CA ASP A 103 14.14 -6.98 2.70
C ASP A 103 13.61 -8.24 1.99
N SER A 104 13.73 -9.42 2.61
CA SER A 104 13.22 -10.68 2.05
C SER A 104 11.73 -10.91 2.30
N ILE A 105 11.12 -10.14 3.21
CA ILE A 105 9.73 -10.33 3.65
C ILE A 105 8.73 -9.89 2.60
N ALA A 106 9.04 -8.87 1.80
CA ALA A 106 8.13 -8.31 0.83
C ALA A 106 8.76 -8.24 -0.56
N GLU A 107 8.26 -9.07 -1.45
CA GLU A 107 8.55 -8.98 -2.88
C GLU A 107 7.50 -8.08 -3.55
N HIS A 108 7.95 -7.05 -4.27
CA HIS A 108 7.08 -6.17 -5.04
C HIS A 108 7.07 -6.61 -6.51
N HIS A 109 5.86 -6.74 -7.08
CA HIS A 109 5.66 -6.99 -8.51
C HIS A 109 5.12 -5.70 -9.16
N PRO A 110 5.90 -4.99 -9.99
CA PRO A 110 5.52 -3.69 -10.56
C PRO A 110 4.45 -3.80 -11.67
N THR A 111 3.65 -4.86 -11.67
CA THR A 111 2.55 -5.07 -12.60
C THR A 111 1.25 -4.47 -12.04
N HIS A 112 0.45 -3.86 -12.93
CA HIS A 112 -0.88 -3.38 -12.57
C HIS A 112 -1.77 -4.54 -12.13
N SER A 113 -2.40 -4.43 -10.96
CA SER A 113 -3.27 -5.49 -10.44
C SER A 113 -4.63 -5.51 -11.12
N ASN A 114 -5.12 -6.70 -11.47
CA ASN A 114 -6.51 -6.88 -11.94
C ASN A 114 -7.53 -6.77 -10.80
N VAL A 115 -7.09 -6.87 -9.54
CA VAL A 115 -7.97 -6.79 -8.35
C VAL A 115 -8.49 -5.38 -8.16
N CYS A 116 -7.66 -4.36 -8.46
CA CYS A 116 -8.03 -2.95 -8.27
C CYS A 116 -9.02 -2.43 -9.32
N SER A 117 -9.23 -3.17 -10.42
CA SER A 117 -10.17 -2.81 -11.50
C SER A 117 -11.64 -3.00 -11.13
N MET A 118 -11.96 -3.52 -9.94
CA MET A 118 -13.36 -3.69 -9.52
C MET A 118 -13.92 -2.37 -8.97
N PRO A 119 -14.87 -1.71 -9.65
CA PRO A 119 -15.52 -0.53 -9.12
C PRO A 119 -16.39 -0.94 -7.93
N VAL A 120 -16.21 -0.28 -6.79
CA VAL A 120 -17.22 -0.29 -5.72
C VAL A 120 -18.38 0.60 -6.17
N SER A 121 -19.48 -0.02 -6.61
CA SER A 121 -20.78 0.65 -6.83
C SER A 121 -21.39 1.18 -5.54
#